data_AF-B3SFE4-F1
#
_entry.id   AF-B3SFE4-F1
#
_cell.length_a   1.000
_cell.length_b   1.000
_cell.length_c   1.000
_cell.angle_alpha   90.00
_cell.angle_beta   90.00
_cell.angle_gamma   90.00
#
_symmetry.space_group_name_H-M   'P 1'
#
loop_
_entity.id
_entity.type
_entity.pdbx_description
1 polymer ?
#
loop_
_entity_poly.entity_id
_entity_poly.type
_entity_poly.pdbx_seq_one_letter_code
_entity_poly.pdbx_strand_id
1 'polypeptide(L)'
;MAQCLQRESEIKRRQGDYNGALQDGCKSLEMKLKWLDEKDARLADSYDQIAQVYWDLRNVDLCLDMYKKSLQIRLAVFGHNHPDVAMSYNNIGVVYEHQGKYDQAMDMYKKSLQIGLAALGDSHPDVANSYNNIGNVYEHQGKYDQAVDMYKKSLKIRSSALDPNHPDVANSYHNIGVVYDHQGKYDQAVDMLHKSLEIRLAVLGDNHLHVARSYNNIGVVYRSQGKYDQAVDHFDKSLQIRLEVLGPNHPYVAMSYHNIGVVYSRQGKYDQAVAKYRKSLEIRLLVLGDNHLHVAQSYNNIGLVYHDQGKFDQALEMHDKSLRIR
;
A
#
# COMPACT_ATOMS: atom_id res chain seq x y z
N MET A 1 -10.16 28.69 -20.77
CA MET A 1 -10.76 28.71 -19.42
C MET A 1 -10.95 27.30 -18.83
N ALA A 2 -11.66 26.37 -19.48
CA ALA A 2 -11.86 25.01 -18.95
C ALA A 2 -10.55 24.26 -18.61
N GLN A 3 -9.53 24.32 -19.47
CA GLN A 3 -8.20 23.75 -19.19
C GLN A 3 -7.48 24.38 -17.98
N CYS A 4 -7.73 25.67 -17.71
CA CYS A 4 -7.14 26.35 -16.55
C CYS A 4 -7.73 25.80 -15.25
N LEU A 5 -9.07 25.71 -15.18
CA LEU A 5 -9.78 25.10 -14.05
C LEU A 5 -9.38 23.63 -13.84
N GLN A 6 -9.14 22.89 -14.94
CA GLN A 6 -8.66 21.52 -14.86
C GLN A 6 -7.30 21.43 -14.16
N ARG A 7 -6.38 22.34 -14.52
CA ARG A 7 -5.06 22.41 -13.90
C ARG A 7 -5.12 22.89 -12.45
N GLU A 8 -5.97 23.87 -12.15
CA GLU A 8 -6.21 24.35 -10.78
C GLU A 8 -6.75 23.22 -9.88
N SER A 9 -7.69 22.42 -10.39
CA SER A 9 -8.20 21.23 -9.73
C SER A 9 -7.07 20.27 -9.34
N GLU A 10 -6.16 19.96 -10.28
CA GLU A 10 -5.04 19.07 -10.02
C GLU A 10 -4.06 19.64 -8.98
N ILE A 11 -3.78 20.95 -9.04
CA ILE A 11 -2.93 21.63 -8.06
C ILE A 11 -3.56 21.53 -6.66
N LYS A 12 -4.84 21.85 -6.53
CA LYS A 12 -5.57 21.78 -5.25
C LYS A 12 -5.60 20.36 -4.70
N ARG A 13 -5.82 19.35 -5.55
CA ARG A 13 -5.76 17.94 -5.16
C ARG A 13 -4.39 17.59 -4.57
N ARG A 14 -3.30 18.00 -5.23
CA ARG A 14 -1.93 17.77 -4.74
C ARG A 14 -1.64 18.52 -3.43
N GLN A 15 -2.32 19.64 -3.18
CA GLN A 15 -2.24 20.39 -1.92
C GLN A 15 -3.15 19.83 -0.81
N GLY A 16 -3.99 18.84 -1.11
CA GLY A 16 -4.96 18.25 -0.17
C GLY A 16 -6.29 19.02 -0.05
N ASP A 17 -6.49 20.08 -0.85
CA ASP A 17 -7.79 20.75 -0.96
C ASP A 17 -8.70 20.00 -1.94
N TYR A 18 -9.24 18.86 -1.49
CA TYR A 18 -10.05 17.99 -2.34
C TYR A 18 -11.41 18.60 -2.68
N ASN A 19 -12.00 19.41 -1.80
CA ASN A 19 -13.28 20.07 -2.07
C ASN A 19 -13.12 21.16 -3.14
N GLY A 20 -12.08 22.00 -3.03
CA GLY A 20 -11.75 22.97 -4.05
C GLY A 20 -11.34 22.31 -5.36
N ALA A 21 -10.60 21.20 -5.30
CA ALA A 21 -10.27 20.41 -6.48
C ALA A 21 -11.52 19.89 -7.19
N LEU A 22 -12.48 19.35 -6.44
CA LEU A 22 -13.73 18.84 -6.99
C LEU A 22 -14.56 19.97 -7.62
N GLN A 23 -14.64 21.13 -6.96
CA GLN A 23 -15.36 22.30 -7.47
C GLN A 23 -14.81 22.74 -8.83
N ASP A 24 -13.49 22.92 -8.95
CA ASP A 24 -12.86 23.35 -10.20
C ASP A 24 -12.94 22.27 -11.28
N GLY A 25 -12.78 21.00 -10.90
CA GLY A 25 -12.88 19.85 -11.80
C GLY A 25 -14.27 19.71 -12.41
N CYS A 26 -15.32 19.78 -11.59
CA CYS A 26 -16.71 19.76 -12.04
C CYS A 26 -17.03 20.96 -12.93
N LYS A 27 -16.60 22.17 -12.55
CA LYS A 27 -16.80 23.38 -13.37
C LYS A 27 -16.08 23.28 -14.72
N SER A 28 -14.87 22.75 -14.75
CA SER A 28 -14.14 22.47 -15.99
C SER A 28 -14.90 21.50 -16.88
N LEU A 29 -15.39 20.39 -16.31
CA LEU A 29 -16.18 19.39 -17.03
C LEU A 29 -17.49 19.98 -17.58
N GLU A 30 -18.24 20.73 -16.78
CA GLU A 30 -19.45 21.43 -17.22
C GLU A 30 -19.20 22.36 -18.40
N MET A 31 -18.08 23.09 -18.38
CA MET A 31 -17.70 23.93 -19.51
C MET A 31 -17.41 23.06 -20.74
N LYS A 32 -16.65 21.97 -20.61
CA LYS A 32 -16.36 21.09 -21.75
C LYS A 32 -17.62 20.46 -22.33
N LEU A 33 -18.55 19.98 -21.50
CA LEU A 33 -19.82 19.40 -21.95
C LEU A 33 -20.69 20.38 -22.75
N LYS A 34 -20.51 21.69 -22.57
CA LYS A 34 -21.24 22.71 -23.36
C LYS A 34 -20.67 22.93 -24.77
N TRP A 35 -19.39 22.63 -24.97
CA TRP A 35 -18.66 23.06 -26.18
C TRP A 35 -17.97 21.92 -26.93
N LEU A 36 -17.84 20.75 -26.32
CA LEU A 36 -17.23 19.56 -26.90
C LEU A 36 -18.32 18.56 -27.30
N ASP A 37 -18.01 17.78 -28.34
CA ASP A 37 -18.81 16.61 -28.69
C ASP A 37 -18.80 15.59 -27.54
N GLU A 38 -19.89 14.84 -27.35
CA GLU A 38 -19.99 13.81 -26.32
C GLU A 38 -18.94 12.71 -26.46
N LYS A 39 -18.37 12.54 -27.67
CA LYS A 39 -17.25 11.64 -27.99
C LYS A 39 -15.92 12.41 -28.12
N ASP A 40 -15.69 13.42 -27.29
CA ASP A 40 -14.39 14.06 -27.18
C ASP A 40 -13.57 13.43 -26.04
N ALA A 41 -12.37 12.92 -26.35
CA ALA A 41 -11.49 12.28 -25.36
C ALA A 41 -11.15 13.18 -24.16
N ARG A 42 -11.17 14.51 -24.32
CA ARG A 42 -10.91 15.46 -23.23
C ARG A 42 -11.97 15.44 -22.14
N LEU A 43 -13.16 14.90 -22.43
CA LEU A 43 -14.19 14.63 -21.42
C LEU A 43 -13.79 13.44 -20.55
N ALA A 44 -13.23 12.38 -21.14
CA ALA A 44 -12.75 11.22 -20.40
C ALA A 44 -11.66 11.62 -19.39
N ASP A 45 -10.72 12.47 -19.80
CA ASP A 45 -9.66 12.97 -18.91
C ASP A 45 -10.22 13.79 -17.73
N SER A 46 -11.28 14.56 -17.97
CA SER A 46 -11.99 15.26 -16.88
C SER A 46 -12.64 14.29 -15.91
N TYR A 47 -13.28 13.23 -16.40
CA TYR A 47 -13.85 12.20 -15.55
C TYR A 47 -12.78 11.45 -14.75
N ASP A 48 -11.66 11.08 -15.36
CA ASP A 48 -10.53 10.44 -14.66
C ASP A 48 -9.99 11.32 -13.53
N GLN A 49 -9.84 12.62 -13.77
CA GLN A 49 -9.36 13.53 -12.72
C GLN A 49 -10.34 13.68 -11.57
N ILE A 50 -11.64 13.80 -11.86
CA ILE A 50 -12.67 13.83 -10.82
C ILE A 50 -12.71 12.50 -10.05
N ALA A 51 -12.56 11.36 -10.74
CA ALA A 51 -12.47 10.05 -10.12
C ALA A 51 -11.30 9.97 -9.13
N GLN A 52 -10.14 10.50 -9.50
CA GLN A 52 -8.96 10.61 -8.63
C GLN A 52 -9.23 11.47 -7.39
N VAL A 53 -9.96 12.57 -7.51
CA VAL A 53 -10.37 13.37 -6.33
C VAL A 53 -11.32 12.58 -5.42
N TYR A 54 -12.30 11.87 -5.99
CA TYR A 54 -13.19 11.01 -5.20
C TYR A 54 -12.44 9.85 -4.53
N TRP A 55 -11.42 9.28 -5.20
CA TRP A 55 -10.54 8.28 -4.62
C TRP A 55 -9.82 8.82 -3.37
N ASP A 56 -9.24 10.02 -3.47
CA ASP A 56 -8.53 10.65 -2.36
C ASP A 56 -9.49 10.99 -1.19
N LEU A 57 -10.74 11.33 -1.48
CA LEU A 57 -11.83 11.50 -0.51
C LEU A 57 -12.37 10.17 0.06
N ARG A 58 -11.86 9.02 -0.40
CA ARG A 58 -12.38 7.67 -0.11
C ARG A 58 -13.85 7.45 -0.47
N ASN A 59 -14.38 8.23 -1.41
CA ASN A 59 -15.70 7.99 -1.98
C ASN A 59 -15.59 7.03 -3.17
N VAL A 60 -15.54 5.74 -2.84
CA VAL A 60 -15.19 4.67 -3.79
C VAL A 60 -16.26 4.47 -4.86
N ASP A 61 -17.54 4.69 -4.52
CA ASP A 61 -18.66 4.50 -5.47
C ASP A 61 -18.68 5.61 -6.53
N LEU A 62 -18.56 6.89 -6.13
CA LEU A 62 -18.47 7.99 -7.09
C LEU A 62 -17.19 7.92 -7.94
N CYS A 63 -16.08 7.49 -7.35
CA CYS A 63 -14.85 7.21 -8.08
C CYS A 63 -15.08 6.18 -9.20
N LEU A 64 -15.73 5.05 -8.87
CA LEU A 64 -16.05 4.00 -9.83
C LEU A 64 -16.93 4.52 -10.97
N ASP A 65 -17.96 5.30 -10.64
CA ASP A 65 -18.87 5.87 -11.64
C ASP A 65 -18.16 6.81 -12.61
N MET A 66 -17.25 7.65 -12.11
CA MET A 66 -16.47 8.55 -12.97
C MET A 66 -15.53 7.77 -13.89
N TYR A 67 -14.80 6.77 -13.39
CA TYR A 67 -13.95 5.93 -14.24
C TYR A 67 -14.75 5.14 -15.28
N LYS A 68 -15.97 4.68 -14.97
CA LYS A 68 -16.85 4.04 -15.94
C LYS A 68 -17.29 5.00 -17.05
N LYS A 69 -17.62 6.25 -16.72
CA LYS A 69 -17.93 7.29 -17.73
C LYS A 69 -16.73 7.58 -18.63
N SER A 70 -15.54 7.72 -18.04
CA SER A 70 -14.29 7.85 -18.79
C SER A 70 -14.05 6.68 -19.75
N LEU A 71 -14.20 5.44 -19.27
CA LEU A 71 -14.07 4.24 -20.10
C LEU A 71 -15.05 4.23 -21.27
N GLN A 72 -16.32 4.57 -21.05
CA GLN A 72 -17.34 4.62 -22.10
C GLN A 72 -16.96 5.59 -23.23
N ILE A 73 -16.46 6.77 -22.86
CA ILE A 73 -16.00 7.77 -23.83
C ILE A 73 -14.78 7.23 -24.59
N ARG A 74 -13.75 6.73 -23.89
CA ARG A 74 -12.54 6.20 -24.53
C ARG A 74 -12.84 5.04 -25.48
N LEU A 75 -13.77 4.16 -25.13
CA LEU A 75 -14.25 3.10 -26.03
C LEU A 75 -14.92 3.67 -27.29
N ALA A 76 -15.73 4.71 -27.14
CA ALA A 76 -16.41 5.34 -28.28
C ALA A 76 -15.45 6.10 -29.20
N VAL A 77 -14.38 6.70 -28.65
CA VAL A 77 -13.41 7.50 -29.41
C VAL A 77 -12.32 6.66 -30.04
N PHE A 78 -11.73 5.75 -29.26
CA PHE A 78 -10.52 5.03 -29.67
C PHE A 78 -10.77 3.56 -30.03
N GLY A 79 -11.98 3.05 -29.79
CA GLY A 79 -12.30 1.64 -29.94
C GLY A 79 -11.74 0.77 -28.81
N HIS A 80 -11.83 -0.55 -28.96
CA HIS A 80 -11.56 -1.48 -27.86
C HIS A 80 -10.07 -1.76 -27.59
N ASN A 81 -9.19 -1.48 -28.54
CA ASN A 81 -7.78 -1.92 -28.49
C ASN A 81 -6.80 -0.76 -28.28
N HIS A 82 -7.24 0.35 -27.70
CA HIS A 82 -6.37 1.51 -27.45
C HIS A 82 -5.73 1.47 -26.05
N PRO A 83 -4.47 1.90 -25.89
CA PRO A 83 -3.79 1.99 -24.59
C PRO A 83 -4.60 2.72 -23.51
N ASP A 84 -5.26 3.83 -23.84
CA ASP A 84 -6.07 4.58 -22.88
C ASP A 84 -7.28 3.78 -22.35
N VAL A 85 -7.82 2.87 -23.17
CA VAL A 85 -8.88 1.94 -22.74
C VAL A 85 -8.30 0.89 -21.79
N ALA A 86 -7.09 0.39 -22.05
CA ALA A 86 -6.38 -0.49 -21.12
C ALA A 86 -6.15 0.20 -19.76
N MET A 87 -5.76 1.47 -19.78
CA MET A 87 -5.57 2.28 -18.57
C MET A 87 -6.89 2.47 -17.81
N SER A 88 -8.00 2.75 -18.50
CA SER A 88 -9.32 2.86 -17.86
C SER A 88 -9.75 1.55 -17.20
N TYR A 89 -9.54 0.40 -17.85
CA TYR A 89 -9.79 -0.91 -17.21
C TYR A 89 -8.91 -1.10 -15.98
N ASN A 90 -7.62 -0.75 -16.05
CA ASN A 90 -6.73 -0.85 -14.89
C ASN A 90 -7.22 0.00 -13.71
N ASN A 91 -7.63 1.24 -13.95
CA ASN A 91 -8.14 2.13 -12.90
C ASN A 91 -9.42 1.59 -12.25
N ILE A 92 -10.37 1.07 -13.04
CA ILE A 92 -11.57 0.41 -12.52
C ILE A 92 -11.21 -0.84 -11.72
N GLY A 93 -10.22 -1.62 -12.17
CA GLY A 93 -9.70 -2.78 -11.46
C GLY A 93 -9.20 -2.42 -10.06
N VAL A 94 -8.43 -1.33 -9.94
CA VAL A 94 -7.92 -0.82 -8.64
C VAL A 94 -9.06 -0.47 -7.70
N VAL A 95 -10.14 0.12 -8.23
CA VAL A 95 -11.32 0.43 -7.43
C VAL A 95 -12.01 -0.84 -6.93
N TYR A 96 -12.17 -1.85 -7.78
CA TYR A 96 -12.74 -3.14 -7.36
C TYR A 96 -11.85 -3.87 -6.35
N GLU A 97 -10.53 -3.86 -6.52
CA GLU A 97 -9.58 -4.44 -5.57
C GLU A 97 -9.73 -3.80 -4.18
N HIS A 98 -9.78 -2.47 -4.11
CA HIS A 98 -9.99 -1.75 -2.86
C HIS A 98 -11.37 -2.02 -2.21
N GLN A 99 -12.39 -2.36 -3.00
CA GLN A 99 -13.68 -2.82 -2.49
C GLN A 99 -13.67 -4.30 -2.04
N GLY A 100 -12.55 -5.01 -2.17
CA GLY A 100 -12.46 -6.45 -1.92
C GLY A 100 -13.14 -7.32 -2.98
N LYS A 101 -13.55 -6.73 -4.12
CA LYS A 101 -14.22 -7.40 -5.24
C LYS A 101 -13.18 -7.98 -6.21
N TYR A 102 -12.41 -8.93 -5.71
CA TYR A 102 -11.22 -9.48 -6.39
C TYR A 102 -11.51 -10.10 -7.77
N ASP A 103 -12.65 -10.76 -7.96
CA ASP A 103 -12.99 -11.35 -9.26
C ASP A 103 -13.30 -10.28 -10.31
N GLN A 104 -13.98 -9.19 -9.91
CA GLN A 104 -14.23 -8.05 -10.80
C GLN A 104 -12.93 -7.31 -11.12
N ALA A 105 -12.04 -7.15 -10.14
CA ALA A 105 -10.72 -6.58 -10.36
C ALA A 105 -9.90 -7.42 -11.36
N MET A 106 -9.89 -8.74 -11.18
CA MET A 106 -9.22 -9.70 -12.08
C MET A 106 -9.72 -9.57 -13.52
N ASP A 107 -11.03 -9.48 -13.73
CA ASP A 107 -11.61 -9.31 -15.07
C ASP A 107 -11.16 -8.00 -15.72
N MET A 108 -11.12 -6.90 -14.96
CA MET A 108 -10.65 -5.61 -15.48
C MET A 108 -9.16 -5.64 -15.81
N TYR A 109 -8.32 -6.21 -14.94
CA TYR A 109 -6.88 -6.29 -15.19
C TYR A 109 -6.53 -7.22 -16.34
N LYS A 110 -7.27 -8.32 -16.55
CA LYS A 110 -7.09 -9.18 -17.72
C LYS A 110 -7.44 -8.46 -19.02
N LYS A 111 -8.51 -7.67 -19.05
CA LYS A 111 -8.85 -6.82 -20.21
C LYS A 111 -7.76 -5.79 -20.48
N SER A 112 -7.29 -5.11 -19.43
CA SER A 112 -6.16 -4.18 -19.51
C SER A 112 -4.90 -4.85 -20.08
N LEU A 113 -4.53 -6.01 -19.54
CA LEU A 113 -3.38 -6.79 -20.00
C LEU A 113 -3.53 -7.19 -21.47
N GLN A 114 -4.68 -7.72 -21.87
CA GLN A 114 -4.93 -8.16 -23.25
C GLN A 114 -4.77 -7.00 -24.23
N ILE A 115 -5.34 -5.84 -23.92
CA ILE A 115 -5.25 -4.65 -24.77
C ILE A 115 -3.82 -4.12 -24.78
N GLY A 116 -3.15 -4.04 -23.62
CA GLY A 116 -1.77 -3.59 -23.51
C GLY A 116 -0.81 -4.45 -24.34
N LEU A 117 -0.94 -5.77 -24.27
CA LEU A 117 -0.16 -6.70 -25.10
C LEU A 117 -0.39 -6.45 -26.59
N ALA A 118 -1.65 -6.27 -27.01
CA ALA A 118 -1.99 -6.07 -28.41
C ALA A 118 -1.56 -4.69 -28.96
N ALA A 119 -1.63 -3.64 -28.15
CA ALA A 119 -1.45 -2.26 -28.59
C ALA A 119 -0.03 -1.73 -28.35
N LEU A 120 0.65 -2.20 -27.30
CA LEU A 120 1.95 -1.67 -26.85
C LEU A 120 3.06 -2.73 -26.90
N GLY A 121 2.69 -4.02 -26.98
CA GLY A 121 3.61 -5.14 -26.96
C GLY A 121 4.08 -5.55 -25.56
N ASP A 122 4.69 -6.73 -25.47
CA ASP A 122 4.98 -7.45 -24.23
C ASP A 122 5.98 -6.77 -23.30
N SER A 123 6.73 -5.78 -23.79
CA SER A 123 7.80 -5.10 -23.05
C SER A 123 7.42 -3.70 -22.54
N HIS A 124 6.16 -3.28 -22.73
CA HIS A 124 5.74 -1.96 -22.29
C HIS A 124 5.49 -1.89 -20.77
N PRO A 125 5.88 -0.81 -20.07
CA PRO A 125 5.62 -0.66 -18.62
C PRO A 125 4.15 -0.83 -18.20
N ASP A 126 3.19 -0.43 -19.04
CA ASP A 126 1.76 -0.63 -18.75
C ASP A 126 1.35 -2.11 -18.70
N VAL A 127 1.94 -2.96 -19.54
CA VAL A 127 1.77 -4.42 -19.46
C VAL A 127 2.32 -4.95 -18.13
N ALA A 128 3.46 -4.40 -17.69
CA ALA A 128 4.02 -4.74 -16.38
C ALA A 128 3.10 -4.32 -15.21
N ASN A 129 2.40 -3.20 -15.34
CA ASN A 129 1.43 -2.74 -14.35
C ASN A 129 0.23 -3.69 -14.27
N SER A 130 -0.31 -4.14 -15.40
CA SER A 130 -1.39 -5.12 -15.41
C SER A 130 -0.94 -6.45 -14.78
N TYR A 131 0.26 -6.95 -15.08
CA TYR A 131 0.80 -8.15 -14.42
C TYR A 131 0.95 -7.95 -12.92
N ASN A 132 1.48 -6.80 -12.47
CA ASN A 132 1.61 -6.52 -11.04
C ASN A 132 0.25 -6.58 -10.34
N ASN A 133 -0.78 -5.95 -10.92
CA ASN A 133 -2.09 -5.88 -10.30
C ASN A 133 -2.80 -7.24 -10.30
N ILE A 134 -2.64 -8.06 -11.34
CA ILE A 134 -3.09 -9.47 -11.33
C ILE A 134 -2.37 -10.24 -10.22
N GLY A 135 -1.07 -9.98 -10.01
CA GLY A 135 -0.29 -10.53 -8.90
C GLY A 135 -0.90 -10.19 -7.53
N ASN A 136 -1.28 -8.93 -7.31
CA ASN A 136 -1.93 -8.50 -6.07
C ASN A 136 -3.23 -9.27 -5.83
N VAL A 137 -4.06 -9.42 -6.86
CA VAL A 137 -5.30 -10.17 -6.74
C VAL A 137 -5.04 -11.64 -6.39
N TYR A 138 -4.05 -12.28 -7.00
CA TYR A 138 -3.67 -13.65 -6.64
C TYR A 138 -3.14 -13.74 -5.21
N GLU A 139 -2.33 -12.78 -4.75
CA GLU A 139 -1.84 -12.72 -3.38
C GLU A 139 -3.01 -12.65 -2.38
N HIS A 140 -3.96 -11.74 -2.61
CA HIS A 140 -5.14 -11.60 -1.77
C HIS A 140 -6.03 -12.84 -1.75
N GLN A 141 -6.05 -13.61 -2.83
CA GLN A 141 -6.75 -14.90 -2.91
C GLN A 141 -5.95 -16.08 -2.32
N GLY A 142 -4.75 -15.86 -1.77
CA GLY A 142 -3.88 -16.91 -1.25
C GLY A 142 -3.22 -17.78 -2.33
N LYS A 143 -3.32 -17.39 -3.60
CA LYS A 143 -2.76 -18.10 -4.76
C LYS A 143 -1.31 -17.67 -4.99
N TYR A 144 -0.45 -17.95 -4.01
CA TYR A 144 0.89 -17.37 -3.92
C TYR A 144 1.82 -17.72 -5.09
N ASP A 145 1.79 -18.95 -5.63
CA ASP A 145 2.63 -19.29 -6.78
C ASP A 145 2.24 -18.48 -8.03
N GLN A 146 0.93 -18.32 -8.26
CA GLN A 146 0.43 -17.51 -9.38
C GLN A 146 0.78 -16.02 -9.19
N ALA A 147 0.73 -15.52 -7.96
CA ALA A 147 1.15 -14.16 -7.64
C ALA A 147 2.64 -13.94 -7.97
N VAL A 148 3.52 -14.85 -7.52
CA VAL A 148 4.96 -14.79 -7.82
C VAL A 148 5.21 -14.81 -9.33
N ASP A 149 4.53 -15.67 -10.08
CA ASP A 149 4.67 -15.74 -11.53
C ASP A 149 4.31 -14.41 -12.21
N MET A 150 3.20 -13.78 -11.79
CA MET A 150 2.79 -12.49 -12.33
C MET A 150 3.76 -11.37 -11.95
N TYR A 151 4.22 -11.31 -10.70
CA TYR A 151 5.19 -10.32 -10.27
C TYR A 151 6.55 -10.49 -10.95
N LYS A 152 7.00 -11.72 -11.22
CA LYS A 152 8.23 -11.96 -11.99
C LYS A 152 8.11 -11.51 -13.45
N LYS A 153 6.94 -11.69 -14.08
CA LYS A 153 6.68 -11.13 -15.42
C LYS A 153 6.74 -9.60 -15.40
N SER A 154 6.11 -8.97 -14.41
CA SER A 154 6.17 -7.52 -14.21
C SER A 154 7.61 -7.03 -13.99
N LEU A 155 8.35 -7.69 -13.08
CA LEU A 155 9.75 -7.37 -12.80
C LEU A 155 10.62 -7.46 -14.05
N LYS A 156 10.49 -8.55 -14.84
CA LYS A 156 11.27 -8.74 -16.07
C LYS A 156 11.08 -7.58 -17.04
N ILE A 157 9.84 -7.12 -17.23
CA ILE A 157 9.52 -6.00 -18.11
C ILE A 157 10.12 -4.71 -17.54
N ARG A 158 9.87 -4.40 -16.27
CA ARG A 158 10.36 -3.19 -15.60
C ARG A 158 11.89 -3.12 -15.59
N SER A 159 12.58 -4.21 -15.30
CA SER A 159 14.05 -4.28 -15.34
C SER A 159 14.64 -4.11 -16.73
N SER A 160 13.86 -4.37 -17.79
CA SER A 160 14.31 -4.18 -19.17
C SER A 160 13.97 -2.78 -19.72
N ALA A 161 12.86 -2.20 -19.27
CA ALA A 161 12.32 -0.95 -19.80
C ALA A 161 12.64 0.31 -18.96
N LEU A 162 13.00 0.14 -17.69
CA LEU A 162 13.21 1.22 -16.73
C LEU A 162 14.64 1.22 -16.19
N ASP A 163 15.04 2.34 -15.59
CA ASP A 163 16.28 2.41 -14.82
C ASP A 163 16.29 1.33 -13.70
N PRO A 164 17.43 0.66 -13.43
CA PRO A 164 17.50 -0.33 -12.35
C PRO A 164 17.10 0.20 -10.98
N ASN A 165 17.28 1.50 -10.73
CA ASN A 165 16.86 2.18 -9.51
C ASN A 165 15.42 2.73 -9.58
N HIS A 166 14.64 2.42 -10.62
CA HIS A 166 13.28 2.92 -10.71
C HIS A 166 12.41 2.38 -9.55
N PRO A 167 11.56 3.21 -8.92
CA PRO A 167 10.71 2.79 -7.79
C PRO A 167 9.83 1.56 -8.09
N ASP A 168 9.39 1.41 -9.34
CA ASP A 168 8.59 0.25 -9.76
C ASP A 168 9.37 -1.07 -9.76
N VAL A 169 10.68 -1.03 -10.02
CA VAL A 169 11.55 -2.22 -9.89
C VAL A 169 11.64 -2.61 -8.41
N ALA A 170 11.84 -1.63 -7.52
CA ALA A 170 11.83 -1.88 -6.08
C ALA A 170 10.49 -2.45 -5.60
N ASN A 171 9.37 -1.93 -6.11
CA ASN A 171 8.04 -2.44 -5.76
C ASN A 171 7.83 -3.88 -6.23
N SER A 172 8.29 -4.24 -7.43
CA SER A 172 8.23 -5.62 -7.91
C SER A 172 9.03 -6.57 -7.02
N TYR A 173 10.26 -6.21 -6.63
CA TYR A 173 11.03 -7.00 -5.66
C TYR A 173 10.33 -7.11 -4.31
N HIS A 174 9.78 -5.99 -3.81
CA HIS A 174 9.05 -5.97 -2.55
C HIS A 174 7.88 -6.96 -2.55
N ASN A 175 7.04 -6.94 -3.58
CA ASN A 175 5.87 -7.80 -3.68
C ASN A 175 6.25 -9.28 -3.76
N ILE A 176 7.27 -9.64 -4.56
CA ILE A 176 7.79 -11.02 -4.60
C ILE A 176 8.28 -11.45 -3.21
N GLY A 177 9.00 -10.58 -2.51
CA GLY A 177 9.51 -10.85 -1.18
C GLY A 177 8.42 -11.10 -0.15
N VAL A 178 7.35 -10.31 -0.16
CA VAL A 178 6.17 -10.50 0.71
C VAL A 178 5.49 -11.85 0.43
N VAL A 179 5.29 -12.19 -0.84
CA VAL A 179 4.67 -13.47 -1.18
C VAL A 179 5.55 -14.66 -0.77
N TYR A 180 6.89 -14.54 -0.91
CA TYR A 180 7.80 -15.57 -0.41
C TYR A 180 7.74 -15.74 1.11
N ASP A 181 7.54 -14.67 1.88
CA ASP A 181 7.33 -14.77 3.33
C ASP A 181 6.04 -15.54 3.64
N HIS A 182 4.94 -15.23 2.94
CA HIS A 182 3.68 -15.98 3.09
C HIS A 182 3.82 -17.47 2.72
N GLN A 183 4.72 -17.81 1.80
CA GLN A 183 5.04 -19.20 1.44
C GLN A 183 6.02 -19.89 2.41
N GLY A 184 6.54 -19.18 3.42
CA GLY A 184 7.58 -19.70 4.32
C GLY A 184 8.97 -19.80 3.67
N LYS A 185 9.16 -19.24 2.47
CA LYS A 185 10.43 -19.21 1.73
C LYS A 185 11.29 -18.04 2.21
N TYR A 186 11.62 -18.05 3.50
CA TYR A 186 12.18 -16.88 4.20
C TYR A 186 13.48 -16.35 3.60
N ASP A 187 14.43 -17.20 3.21
CA ASP A 187 15.69 -16.72 2.62
C ASP A 187 15.47 -16.04 1.27
N GLN A 188 14.52 -16.53 0.46
CA GLN A 188 14.14 -15.89 -0.80
C GLN A 188 13.39 -14.57 -0.56
N ALA A 189 12.56 -14.52 0.48
CA ALA A 189 11.88 -13.29 0.89
C ALA A 189 12.89 -12.21 1.29
N VAL A 190 13.87 -12.55 2.12
CA VAL A 190 14.94 -11.65 2.55
C VAL A 190 15.76 -11.14 1.36
N ASP A 191 16.18 -12.00 0.43
CA ASP A 191 16.93 -11.59 -0.78
C ASP A 191 16.14 -10.56 -1.61
N MET A 192 14.86 -10.83 -1.88
CA MET A 192 14.01 -9.91 -2.65
C MET A 192 13.77 -8.59 -1.91
N LEU A 193 13.51 -8.63 -0.60
CA LEU A 193 13.30 -7.41 0.19
C LEU A 193 14.58 -6.57 0.32
N HIS A 194 15.76 -7.18 0.38
CA HIS A 194 17.04 -6.45 0.35
C HIS A 194 17.25 -5.75 -0.98
N LYS A 195 17.00 -6.40 -2.12
CA LYS A 195 17.06 -5.74 -3.44
C LYS A 195 16.12 -4.54 -3.53
N SER A 196 14.91 -4.65 -2.98
CA SER A 196 13.99 -3.51 -2.88
C SER A 196 14.52 -2.40 -1.97
N LEU A 197 15.15 -2.75 -0.84
CA LEU A 197 15.72 -1.80 0.11
C LEU A 197 16.90 -1.04 -0.51
N GLU A 198 17.81 -1.74 -1.20
CA GLU A 198 18.98 -1.15 -1.88
C GLU A 198 18.56 -0.06 -2.87
N ILE A 199 17.58 -0.34 -3.73
CA ILE A 199 17.05 0.65 -4.66
C ILE A 199 16.44 1.85 -3.92
N ARG A 200 15.64 1.60 -2.87
CA ARG A 200 15.01 2.68 -2.10
C ARG A 200 16.05 3.56 -1.39
N LEU A 201 17.13 2.97 -0.87
CA LEU A 201 18.24 3.72 -0.28
C LEU A 201 18.93 4.60 -1.34
N ALA A 202 19.22 4.04 -2.52
CA ALA A 202 19.87 4.76 -3.60
C ALA A 202 19.07 5.97 -4.10
N VAL A 203 17.73 5.87 -4.13
CA VAL A 203 16.85 6.92 -4.69
C VAL A 203 16.38 7.92 -3.64
N LEU A 204 16.05 7.44 -2.44
CA LEU A 204 15.35 8.24 -1.43
C LEU A 204 16.26 8.67 -0.26
N GLY A 205 17.45 8.07 -0.16
CA GLY A 205 18.35 8.22 0.99
C GLY A 205 17.88 7.45 2.23
N ASP A 206 18.72 7.46 3.26
CA ASP A 206 18.55 6.63 4.46
C ASP A 206 17.32 7.03 5.30
N ASN A 207 17.00 8.33 5.34
CA ASN A 207 15.99 8.90 6.22
C ASN A 207 14.62 9.09 5.55
N HIS A 208 14.19 8.08 4.78
CA HIS A 208 12.89 8.08 4.11
C HIS A 208 11.93 7.02 4.67
N LEU A 209 10.63 7.32 4.75
CA LEU A 209 9.62 6.40 5.32
C LEU A 209 9.48 5.07 4.57
N HIS A 210 9.70 5.08 3.25
CA HIS A 210 9.76 3.84 2.46
C HIS A 210 10.97 2.97 2.80
N VAL A 211 12.10 3.56 3.19
CA VAL A 211 13.27 2.82 3.70
C VAL A 211 12.93 2.22 5.06
N ALA A 212 12.32 3.00 5.97
CA ALA A 212 11.84 2.49 7.25
C ALA A 212 10.86 1.31 7.08
N ARG A 213 9.91 1.40 6.15
CA ARG A 213 8.98 0.30 5.83
C ARG A 213 9.72 -0.94 5.33
N SER A 214 10.76 -0.76 4.52
CA SER A 214 11.57 -1.86 4.00
C SER A 214 12.30 -2.60 5.12
N TYR A 215 12.99 -1.87 6.00
CA TYR A 215 13.60 -2.44 7.20
C TYR A 215 12.59 -3.18 8.07
N ASN A 216 11.43 -2.58 8.35
CA ASN A 216 10.37 -3.25 9.11
C ASN A 216 9.94 -4.59 8.48
N ASN A 217 9.75 -4.63 7.16
CA ASN A 217 9.32 -5.86 6.49
C ASN A 217 10.39 -6.95 6.53
N ILE A 218 11.66 -6.59 6.33
CA ILE A 218 12.78 -7.54 6.49
C ILE A 218 12.84 -8.06 7.93
N GLY A 219 12.63 -7.19 8.92
CA GLY A 219 12.55 -7.58 10.33
C GLY A 219 11.41 -8.57 10.62
N VAL A 220 10.25 -8.41 9.96
CA VAL A 220 9.13 -9.37 10.05
C VAL A 220 9.54 -10.73 9.51
N VAL A 221 10.20 -10.80 8.36
CA VAL A 221 10.67 -12.07 7.78
C VAL A 221 11.70 -12.75 8.69
N TYR A 222 12.69 -12.02 9.19
CA TYR A 222 13.66 -12.58 10.14
C TYR A 222 13.00 -13.10 11.42
N ARG A 223 11.99 -12.42 11.93
CA ARG A 223 11.20 -12.88 13.07
C ARG A 223 10.45 -14.18 12.74
N SER A 224 9.85 -14.29 11.55
CA SER A 224 9.17 -15.51 11.08
C SER A 224 10.15 -16.69 10.96
N GLN A 225 11.39 -16.41 10.56
CA GLN A 225 12.47 -17.39 10.49
C GLN A 225 13.09 -17.76 11.85
N GLY A 226 12.71 -17.08 12.94
CA GLY A 226 13.31 -17.26 14.27
C GLY A 226 14.69 -16.61 14.45
N LYS A 227 15.16 -15.82 13.48
CA LYS A 227 16.40 -15.05 13.53
C LYS A 227 16.17 -13.74 14.28
N TYR A 228 15.93 -13.85 15.58
CA TYR A 228 15.42 -12.76 16.40
C TYR A 228 16.38 -11.56 16.53
N ASP A 229 17.68 -11.77 16.64
CA ASP A 229 18.62 -10.63 16.76
C ASP A 229 18.68 -9.81 15.47
N GLN A 230 18.62 -10.47 14.30
CA GLN A 230 18.52 -9.78 13.00
C GLN A 230 17.19 -9.04 12.87
N ALA A 231 16.10 -9.61 13.37
CA ALA A 231 14.80 -8.94 13.39
C ALA A 231 14.84 -7.66 14.23
N VAL A 232 15.45 -7.69 15.42
CA VAL A 232 15.60 -6.50 16.28
C VAL A 232 16.41 -5.42 15.59
N ASP A 233 17.57 -5.75 14.99
CA ASP A 233 18.40 -4.77 14.26
C ASP A 233 17.60 -4.02 13.19
N HIS A 234 16.82 -4.76 12.38
CA HIS A 234 16.02 -4.16 11.32
C HIS A 234 14.83 -3.35 11.87
N PHE A 235 14.19 -3.81 12.94
CA PHE A 235 13.13 -3.02 13.58
C PHE A 235 13.68 -1.74 14.24
N ASP A 236 14.86 -1.77 14.85
CA ASP A 236 15.50 -0.60 15.44
C ASP A 236 15.92 0.41 14.36
N LYS A 237 16.46 -0.02 13.21
CA LYS A 237 16.68 0.86 12.05
C LYS A 237 15.39 1.52 11.56
N SER A 238 14.31 0.76 11.44
CA SER A 238 13.00 1.32 11.10
C SER A 238 12.48 2.30 12.16
N LEU A 239 12.69 2.01 13.45
CA LEU A 239 12.29 2.86 14.56
C LEU A 239 13.04 4.19 14.52
N GLN A 240 14.36 4.17 14.33
CA GLN A 240 15.19 5.37 14.25
C GLN A 240 14.70 6.33 13.17
N ILE A 241 14.50 5.85 11.94
CA ILE A 241 14.01 6.68 10.84
C ILE A 241 12.62 7.26 11.16
N ARG A 242 11.72 6.45 11.74
CA ARG A 242 10.37 6.92 12.10
C ARG A 242 10.40 7.97 13.19
N LEU A 243 11.27 7.84 14.18
CA LEU A 243 11.47 8.85 15.23
C LEU A 243 11.96 10.17 14.64
N GLU A 244 12.91 10.12 13.73
CA GLU A 244 13.49 11.30 13.09
C GLU A 244 12.49 12.01 12.17
N VAL A 245 11.77 11.26 11.33
CA VAL A 245 10.90 11.83 10.29
C VAL A 245 9.51 12.20 10.82
N LEU A 246 8.94 11.42 11.75
CA LEU A 246 7.55 11.57 12.20
C LEU A 246 7.43 12.08 13.64
N GLY A 247 8.53 12.08 14.39
CA GLY A 247 8.53 12.37 15.82
C GLY A 247 8.10 11.19 16.70
N PRO A 248 8.31 11.31 18.03
CA PRO A 248 8.20 10.20 18.97
C PRO A 248 6.78 9.65 19.17
N ASN A 249 5.77 10.48 18.91
CA ASN A 249 4.37 10.14 19.20
C ASN A 249 3.62 9.59 17.99
N HIS A 250 4.28 9.34 16.85
CA HIS A 250 3.57 8.86 15.67
C HIS A 250 3.14 7.38 15.82
N PRO A 251 1.94 6.95 15.35
CA PRO A 251 1.49 5.56 15.42
C PRO A 251 2.47 4.51 14.87
N TYR A 252 3.23 4.86 13.83
CA TYR A 252 4.28 3.99 13.28
C TYR A 252 5.49 3.79 14.20
N VAL A 253 5.79 4.76 15.09
CA VAL A 253 6.80 4.57 16.14
C VAL A 253 6.30 3.57 17.17
N ALA A 254 5.02 3.67 17.57
CA ALA A 254 4.39 2.68 18.44
C ALA A 254 4.43 1.27 17.82
N MET A 255 4.14 1.15 16.52
CA MET A 255 4.22 -0.12 15.80
C MET A 255 5.64 -0.71 15.82
N SER A 256 6.68 0.11 15.64
CA SER A 256 8.06 -0.37 15.75
C SER A 256 8.38 -0.90 17.15
N TYR A 257 8.01 -0.17 18.20
CA TYR A 257 8.19 -0.63 19.58
C TYR A 257 7.43 -1.93 19.85
N HIS A 258 6.20 -2.05 19.35
CA HIS A 258 5.41 -3.27 19.47
C HIS A 258 6.13 -4.46 18.79
N ASN A 259 6.61 -4.30 17.56
CA ASN A 259 7.31 -5.37 16.84
C ASN A 259 8.58 -5.84 17.58
N ILE A 260 9.37 -4.92 18.13
CA ILE A 260 10.54 -5.26 18.95
C ILE A 260 10.12 -6.00 20.23
N GLY A 261 9.03 -5.56 20.88
CA GLY A 261 8.45 -6.23 22.04
C GLY A 261 8.04 -7.68 21.76
N VAL A 262 7.43 -7.94 20.59
CA VAL A 262 7.10 -9.30 20.14
C VAL A 262 8.35 -10.17 20.03
N VAL A 263 9.43 -9.63 19.44
CA VAL A 263 10.68 -10.39 19.28
C VAL A 263 11.30 -10.71 20.65
N TYR A 264 11.38 -9.73 21.56
CA TYR A 264 11.91 -9.98 22.90
C TYR A 264 11.06 -10.97 23.71
N SER A 265 9.74 -10.93 23.57
CA SER A 265 8.86 -11.92 24.19
C SER A 265 9.20 -13.34 23.72
N ARG A 266 9.34 -13.53 22.39
CA ARG A 266 9.71 -14.82 21.80
C ARG A 266 11.11 -15.31 22.19
N GLN A 267 12.02 -14.40 22.55
CA GLN A 267 13.35 -14.73 23.07
C GLN A 267 13.34 -15.05 24.59
N GLY A 268 12.20 -14.94 25.28
CA GLY A 268 12.13 -15.06 26.74
C GLY A 268 12.71 -13.83 27.48
N LYS A 269 13.04 -12.76 26.76
CA LYS A 269 13.57 -11.49 27.32
C LYS A 269 12.43 -10.61 27.82
N TYR A 270 11.66 -11.15 28.76
CA TYR A 270 10.36 -10.62 29.15
C TYR A 270 10.37 -9.17 29.66
N ASP A 271 11.34 -8.77 30.47
CA ASP A 271 11.41 -7.39 30.98
C ASP A 271 11.67 -6.38 29.85
N GLN A 272 12.50 -6.74 28.86
CA GLN A 272 12.73 -5.93 27.66
C GLN A 272 11.48 -5.87 26.78
N ALA A 273 10.74 -6.97 26.68
CA ALA A 273 9.46 -7.01 25.96
C ALA A 273 8.42 -6.07 26.59
N VAL A 274 8.22 -6.16 27.90
CA VAL A 274 7.31 -5.27 28.65
C VAL A 274 7.71 -3.81 28.47
N ALA A 275 9.00 -3.47 28.57
CA ALA A 275 9.47 -2.10 28.38
C ALA A 275 9.11 -1.55 26.98
N LYS A 276 9.31 -2.36 25.92
CA LYS A 276 8.96 -1.97 24.54
C LYS A 276 7.45 -1.88 24.34
N TYR A 277 6.67 -2.82 24.87
CA TYR A 277 5.20 -2.74 24.80
C TYR A 277 4.63 -1.55 25.56
N ARG A 278 5.19 -1.19 26.72
CA ARG A 278 4.77 0.01 27.47
C ARG A 278 4.99 1.30 26.66
N LYS A 279 6.15 1.45 25.99
CA LYS A 279 6.39 2.58 25.07
C LYS A 279 5.38 2.61 23.93
N SER A 280 5.06 1.46 23.34
CA SER A 280 4.01 1.38 22.32
C SER A 280 2.62 1.75 22.87
N LEU A 281 2.30 1.32 24.09
CA LEU A 281 1.02 1.59 24.75
C LEU A 281 0.86 3.08 25.04
N GLU A 282 1.88 3.73 25.59
CA GLU A 282 1.91 5.16 25.89
C GLU A 282 1.57 6.00 24.65
N ILE A 283 2.23 5.72 23.52
CA ILE A 283 1.97 6.43 22.27
C ILE A 283 0.55 6.15 21.75
N ARG A 284 0.08 4.90 21.84
CA ARG A 284 -1.26 4.53 21.38
C ARG A 284 -2.36 5.20 22.21
N LEU A 285 -2.19 5.26 23.54
CA LEU A 285 -3.10 5.99 24.43
C LEU A 285 -3.14 7.49 24.06
N LEU A 286 -1.97 8.10 23.85
CA LEU A 286 -1.87 9.51 23.51
C LEU A 286 -2.55 9.86 22.18
N VAL A 287 -2.39 9.03 21.14
CA VAL A 287 -2.87 9.35 19.78
C VAL A 287 -4.26 8.82 19.48
N LEU A 288 -4.59 7.63 19.97
CA LEU A 288 -5.82 6.92 19.63
C LEU A 288 -6.89 7.01 20.74
N GLY A 289 -6.49 7.43 21.93
CA GLY A 289 -7.32 7.39 23.13
C GLY A 289 -7.44 5.99 23.73
N ASP A 290 -8.10 5.92 24.88
CA ASP A 290 -8.14 4.72 25.71
C ASP A 290 -9.01 3.59 25.13
N ASN A 291 -10.04 3.94 24.36
CA ASN A 291 -11.01 2.98 23.82
C ASN A 291 -10.71 2.58 22.36
N HIS A 292 -9.45 2.27 22.07
CA HIS A 292 -9.02 1.83 20.74
C HIS A 292 -8.48 0.39 20.75
N LEU A 293 -8.80 -0.41 19.72
CA LEU A 293 -8.39 -1.82 19.62
C LEU A 293 -6.88 -2.03 19.79
N HIS A 294 -6.05 -1.18 19.21
CA HIS A 294 -4.59 -1.24 19.39
C HIS A 294 -4.12 -1.02 20.84
N VAL A 295 -4.86 -0.25 21.65
CA VAL A 295 -4.57 -0.09 23.09
C VAL A 295 -4.89 -1.39 23.81
N ALA A 296 -6.05 -2.00 23.54
CA ALA A 296 -6.40 -3.32 24.06
C ALA A 296 -5.36 -4.37 23.71
N GLN A 297 -4.94 -4.43 22.44
CA GLN A 297 -3.87 -5.33 21.99
C GLN A 297 -2.56 -5.11 22.75
N SER A 298 -2.18 -3.86 23.04
CA SER A 298 -0.99 -3.59 23.85
C SER A 298 -1.11 -4.13 25.27
N TYR A 299 -2.24 -3.91 25.94
CA TYR A 299 -2.50 -4.47 27.26
C TYR A 299 -2.47 -6.00 27.24
N ASN A 300 -3.15 -6.63 26.29
CA ASN A 300 -3.16 -8.07 26.16
C ASN A 300 -1.74 -8.65 26.00
N ASN A 301 -0.90 -8.05 25.15
CA ASN A 301 0.47 -8.52 24.95
C ASN A 301 1.36 -8.35 26.20
N ILE A 302 1.16 -7.28 26.99
CA ILE A 302 1.84 -7.14 28.27
C ILE A 302 1.35 -8.21 29.26
N GLY A 303 0.04 -8.47 29.29
CA GLY A 303 -0.56 -9.52 30.12
C GLY A 303 0.00 -10.90 29.80
N LEU A 304 0.11 -11.25 28.52
CA LEU A 304 0.74 -12.50 28.06
C LEU A 304 2.18 -12.62 28.54
N VAL A 305 2.98 -11.55 28.43
CA VAL A 305 4.37 -11.59 28.93
C VAL A 305 4.42 -11.78 30.45
N TYR A 306 3.53 -11.15 31.22
CA TYR A 306 3.47 -11.37 32.67
C TYR A 306 3.03 -12.77 33.03
N HIS A 307 2.09 -13.34 32.28
CA HIS A 307 1.66 -14.72 32.44
C HIS A 307 2.85 -15.67 32.22
N ASP A 308 3.63 -15.46 31.15
CA ASP A 308 4.82 -16.27 30.83
C ASP A 308 5.95 -16.09 31.87
N GLN A 309 5.96 -14.99 32.63
CA GLN A 309 6.82 -14.77 33.80
C GLN A 309 6.29 -15.41 35.10
N GLY A 310 5.07 -15.97 35.11
CA GLY A 310 4.38 -16.45 36.32
C GLY A 310 3.83 -15.33 37.21
N LYS A 311 3.78 -14.08 36.74
CA LYS A 311 3.26 -12.92 37.47
C LYS A 311 1.76 -12.77 37.24
N PHE A 312 0.99 -13.74 37.72
CA PHE A 312 -0.43 -13.90 37.36
C PHE A 312 -1.31 -12.70 37.76
N ASP A 313 -1.07 -12.07 38.91
CA ASP A 313 -1.84 -10.88 39.32
C ASP A 313 -1.66 -9.71 38.35
N GLN A 314 -0.43 -9.47 37.90
CA GLN A 314 -0.14 -8.43 36.92
C GLN A 314 -0.69 -8.78 35.53
N ALA A 315 -0.65 -10.07 35.16
CA ALA A 315 -1.25 -10.54 33.92
C ALA A 315 -2.76 -10.29 33.91
N LEU A 316 -3.45 -10.68 35.00
CA LEU A 316 -4.89 -10.48 35.17
C LEU A 316 -5.26 -9.00 35.09
N GLU A 317 -4.52 -8.12 35.77
CA GLU A 317 -4.74 -6.66 35.70
C GLU A 317 -4.68 -6.13 34.26
N MET A 318 -3.69 -6.58 33.47
CA MET A 318 -3.54 -6.14 32.08
C MET A 318 -4.64 -6.73 31.18
N HIS A 319 -5.00 -8.00 31.36
CA HIS A 319 -6.10 -8.61 30.60
C HIS A 319 -7.44 -7.94 30.90
N ASP A 320 -7.71 -7.60 32.16
CA ASP A 320 -8.90 -6.84 32.56
C ASP A 320 -8.94 -5.46 31.88
N LYS A 321 -7.80 -4.75 31.83
CA LYS A 321 -7.72 -3.47 31.08
C LYS A 321 -8.00 -3.67 29.60
N SER A 322 -7.48 -4.74 28.98
CA SER A 322 -7.77 -5.06 27.59
C SER A 322 -9.25 -5.37 27.36
N LEU A 323 -9.89 -6.14 28.24
CA LEU A 323 -11.30 -6.57 28.10
C LEU A 323 -12.30 -5.43 28.31
N ARG A 324 -11.94 -4.40 29.08
CA ARG A 324 -12.80 -3.23 29.32
C ARG A 324 -12.92 -2.31 28.10
N ILE A 325 -12.00 -2.42 27.14
CA ILE A 325 -12.02 -1.65 25.89
C ILE A 325 -13.00 -2.32 24.94
N ARG A 326 -14.01 -1.56 24.48
CA ARG A 326 -15.13 -2.05 23.66
C ARG A 326 -15.06 -1.55 22.23
#